data_AF-A0A1A8WLZ2-F1
#
_entry.id   AF-A0A1A8WLZ2-F1
#
_cell.length_a   1.000
_cell.length_b   1.000
_cell.length_c   1.000
_cell.angle_alpha   90.00
_cell.angle_beta   90.00
_cell.angle_gamma   90.00
#
_symmetry.space_group_name_H-M   'P 1'
#
loop_
_entity.id
_entity.type
_entity.pdbx_description
1 polymer ?
#
loop_
_entity_poly.entity_id
_entity_poly.type
_entity_poly.pdbx_seq_one_letter_code
_entity_poly.pdbx_strand_id
1 'polypeptide(L)'
;MEHAEEILKDLPKYKLYDKLNENGDKDSYCKQCSAEETILSPHKGLFDLCCLFAKNLITLPTVLQDVSDENERCRYFTFWIHDKIRKILNTHSKDQGKIYTLSSRFSFVLSTINIFSKSNNCSYVSRSYNSFELWKNWKDLFDYITNYTEIQNQLNSNSTLCPKYLKYMSYIEAVYENYSRECCKGNAMNCHFSLGSNPWCNQGYTLPKLTCDKNKVLGDSTVGGENEVTRQQHETGAHSSQYSLASDGDSESNDNMPLNYSGYYVKISLGLLLSGITFTLFYMYKFTRFGNWIHTKMLRAKKIDDNIDEDAKNFLELESSSVDANLYNDDYNVKYYPS
;
A
#
# COMPACT_ATOMS: atom_id res chain seq x y z
N MET A 1 -2.13 18.60 -13.35
CA MET A 1 -1.19 17.46 -13.41
C MET A 1 -0.30 17.49 -14.66
N GLU A 2 -0.73 18.10 -15.77
CA GLU A 2 0.06 18.23 -17.01
C GLU A 2 1.48 18.77 -16.78
N HIS A 3 1.65 19.78 -15.92
CA HIS A 3 2.98 20.37 -15.64
C HIS A 3 3.93 19.51 -14.80
N ALA A 4 3.42 18.54 -14.02
CA ALA A 4 4.28 17.65 -13.23
C ALA A 4 5.04 16.70 -14.15
N GLU A 5 4.36 16.14 -15.13
CA GLU A 5 4.94 15.22 -16.10
C GLU A 5 6.01 15.91 -16.95
N GLU A 6 5.80 17.18 -17.33
CA GLU A 6 6.79 17.96 -18.08
C GLU A 6 8.10 18.18 -17.34
N ILE A 7 8.08 18.21 -16.00
CA ILE A 7 9.26 18.42 -15.15
C ILE A 7 9.90 17.08 -14.78
N LEU A 8 9.09 16.05 -14.53
CA LEU A 8 9.57 14.80 -13.94
C LEU A 8 9.93 13.71 -14.95
N LYS A 9 9.30 13.67 -16.12
CA LYS A 9 9.34 12.51 -17.04
C LYS A 9 10.76 12.04 -17.38
N ASP A 10 11.72 12.97 -17.46
CA ASP A 10 13.08 12.67 -17.89
C ASP A 10 14.05 12.43 -16.74
N LEU A 11 13.63 12.64 -15.49
CA LEU A 11 14.48 12.54 -14.31
C LEU A 11 14.79 11.06 -13.99
N PRO A 12 16.04 10.73 -13.63
CA PRO A 12 16.45 9.35 -13.40
C PRO A 12 15.60 8.61 -12.35
N LYS A 13 15.27 9.30 -11.25
CA LYS A 13 14.49 8.73 -10.16
C LYS A 13 13.01 8.59 -10.50
N TYR A 14 12.45 9.40 -11.40
CA TYR A 14 11.08 9.22 -11.88
C TYR A 14 10.99 8.04 -12.86
N LYS A 15 12.01 7.88 -13.72
CA LYS A 15 12.14 6.74 -14.65
C LYS A 15 12.26 5.37 -13.98
N LEU A 16 12.49 5.30 -12.66
CA LEU A 16 12.44 4.02 -11.92
C LEU A 16 11.09 3.32 -12.04
N TYR A 17 10.00 4.06 -12.25
CA TYR A 17 8.68 3.46 -12.48
C TYR A 17 8.61 2.65 -13.79
N ASP A 18 9.46 2.94 -14.78
CA ASP A 18 9.49 2.23 -16.05
C ASP A 18 9.92 0.78 -15.86
N LYS A 19 10.88 0.53 -14.97
CA LYS A 19 11.32 -0.82 -14.60
C LYS A 19 10.18 -1.67 -14.01
N LEU A 20 9.29 -1.03 -13.25
CA LEU A 20 8.09 -1.69 -12.71
C LEU A 20 7.01 -1.92 -13.79
N ASN A 21 7.06 -1.20 -14.91
CA ASN A 21 6.14 -1.38 -16.03
C ASN A 21 6.55 -2.53 -16.96
N GLU A 22 7.77 -3.06 -16.85
CA GLU A 22 8.27 -4.14 -17.69
C GLU A 22 7.59 -5.48 -17.36
N ASN A 23 6.89 -6.03 -18.37
CA ASN A 23 6.18 -7.31 -18.24
C ASN A 23 7.12 -8.45 -17.83
N GLY A 24 8.29 -8.57 -18.46
CA GLY A 24 9.22 -9.68 -18.22
C GLY A 24 8.53 -11.05 -18.25
N ASP A 25 8.96 -11.97 -17.40
CA ASP A 25 8.29 -13.26 -17.15
C ASP A 25 7.22 -13.13 -16.05
N LYS A 26 6.28 -12.18 -16.18
CA LYS A 26 5.21 -12.02 -15.16
C LYS A 26 4.31 -13.26 -15.05
N ASP A 27 4.17 -14.03 -16.13
CA ASP A 27 3.20 -15.12 -16.22
C ASP A 27 3.56 -16.26 -15.26
N SER A 28 4.86 -16.50 -15.01
CA SER A 28 5.32 -17.48 -14.02
C SER A 28 4.96 -17.12 -12.56
N TYR A 29 4.57 -15.87 -12.31
CA TYR A 29 4.14 -15.37 -11.00
C TYR A 29 2.62 -15.26 -10.85
N CYS A 30 1.83 -15.47 -11.91
CA CYS A 30 0.36 -15.40 -11.86
C CYS A 30 -0.26 -16.35 -10.82
N LYS A 31 0.40 -17.47 -10.50
CA LYS A 31 -0.05 -18.41 -9.46
C LYS A 31 -0.25 -17.77 -8.08
N GLN A 32 0.43 -16.65 -7.80
CA GLN A 32 0.25 -15.91 -6.55
C GLN A 32 -1.09 -15.15 -6.50
N CYS A 33 -1.77 -15.02 -7.64
CA CYS A 33 -3.03 -14.31 -7.81
C CYS A 33 -4.23 -15.25 -7.97
N SER A 34 -4.05 -16.56 -8.02
CA SER A 34 -5.13 -17.52 -8.30
C SER A 34 -6.30 -17.43 -7.32
N ALA A 35 -6.04 -17.10 -6.05
CA ALA A 35 -7.11 -16.89 -5.06
C ALA A 35 -8.02 -15.70 -5.37
N GLU A 36 -7.52 -14.71 -6.13
CA GLU A 36 -8.26 -13.49 -6.47
C GLU A 36 -8.73 -13.48 -7.95
N GLU A 37 -8.45 -14.54 -8.72
CA GLU A 37 -8.70 -14.61 -10.15
C GLU A 37 -10.17 -14.40 -10.51
N THR A 38 -11.08 -15.04 -9.77
CA THR A 38 -12.53 -14.93 -10.00
C THR A 38 -13.07 -13.53 -9.75
N ILE A 39 -12.39 -12.74 -8.92
CA ILE A 39 -12.77 -11.38 -8.55
C ILE A 39 -12.13 -10.37 -9.49
N LEU A 40 -10.88 -10.59 -9.91
CA LEU A 40 -10.13 -9.64 -10.73
C LEU A 40 -10.38 -9.82 -12.23
N SER A 41 -10.54 -11.03 -12.73
CA SER A 41 -10.70 -11.33 -14.16
C SER A 41 -11.92 -10.66 -14.83
N PRO A 42 -13.08 -10.47 -14.15
CA PRO A 42 -14.19 -9.71 -14.72
C PRO A 42 -13.86 -8.24 -15.05
N HIS A 43 -12.76 -7.71 -14.49
CA HIS A 43 -12.32 -6.33 -14.69
C HIS A 43 -11.05 -6.33 -15.54
N LYS A 44 -11.21 -6.02 -16.83
CA LYS A 44 -10.14 -6.07 -17.83
C LYS A 44 -8.83 -5.45 -17.32
N GLY A 45 -7.76 -6.23 -17.35
CA GLY A 45 -6.42 -5.80 -16.97
C GLY A 45 -6.08 -5.86 -15.48
N LEU A 46 -7.04 -6.10 -14.57
CA LEU A 46 -6.72 -6.24 -13.14
C LEU A 46 -5.98 -7.55 -12.83
N PHE A 47 -6.38 -8.67 -13.43
CA PHE A 47 -5.69 -9.94 -13.21
C PHE A 47 -4.25 -9.90 -13.79
N ASP A 48 -4.09 -9.34 -14.99
CA ASP A 48 -2.78 -9.08 -15.59
C ASP A 48 -1.90 -8.18 -14.70
N LEU A 49 -2.49 -7.13 -14.12
CA LEU A 49 -1.80 -6.26 -13.17
C LEU A 49 -1.42 -7.02 -11.90
N CYS A 50 -2.24 -7.97 -11.44
CA CYS A 50 -1.92 -8.81 -10.30
C CYS A 50 -0.69 -9.69 -10.57
N CYS A 51 -0.59 -10.32 -11.74
CA CYS A 51 0.61 -11.10 -12.09
C CYS A 51 1.87 -10.23 -12.09
N LEU A 52 1.79 -9.03 -12.70
CA LEU A 52 2.89 -8.08 -12.73
C LEU A 52 3.26 -7.57 -11.32
N PHE A 53 2.24 -7.32 -10.49
CA PHE A 53 2.39 -6.98 -9.08
C PHE A 53 3.15 -8.06 -8.32
N ALA A 54 2.75 -9.33 -8.45
CA ALA A 54 3.40 -10.46 -7.78
C ALA A 54 4.87 -10.62 -8.22
N LYS A 55 5.13 -10.54 -9.54
CA LYS A 55 6.49 -10.58 -10.10
C LYS A 55 7.35 -9.46 -9.53
N ASN A 56 6.89 -8.21 -9.63
CA ASN A 56 7.64 -7.05 -9.15
C ASN A 56 7.83 -7.08 -7.63
N LEU A 57 6.86 -7.57 -6.86
CA LEU A 57 6.95 -7.67 -5.42
C LEU A 57 8.02 -8.69 -4.99
N ILE A 58 8.02 -9.87 -5.60
CA ILE A 58 8.97 -10.95 -5.28
C ILE A 58 10.39 -10.60 -5.74
N THR A 59 10.52 -9.90 -6.86
CA THR A 59 11.81 -9.54 -7.47
C THR A 59 12.23 -8.09 -7.21
N LEU A 60 11.56 -7.40 -6.28
CA LEU A 60 11.74 -5.96 -6.06
C LEU A 60 13.20 -5.53 -5.83
N PRO A 61 14.01 -6.26 -5.03
CA PRO A 61 15.42 -5.91 -4.84
C PRO A 61 16.24 -5.95 -6.14
N THR A 62 15.84 -6.79 -7.10
CA THR A 62 16.49 -6.91 -8.41
C THR A 62 15.96 -5.86 -9.39
N VAL A 63 14.64 -5.66 -9.46
CA VAL A 63 14.01 -4.69 -10.37
C VAL A 63 14.45 -3.27 -10.04
N LEU A 64 14.54 -2.94 -8.76
CA LEU A 64 15.00 -1.64 -8.27
C LEU A 64 16.38 -1.73 -7.59
N GLN A 65 17.31 -2.48 -8.17
CA GLN A 65 18.66 -2.66 -7.61
C GLN A 65 19.43 -1.34 -7.41
N ASP A 66 19.13 -0.31 -8.22
CA ASP A 66 19.78 1.00 -8.15
C ASP A 66 19.31 1.83 -6.94
N VAL A 67 18.25 1.40 -6.26
CA VAL A 67 17.74 2.01 -5.02
C VAL A 67 18.27 1.18 -3.86
N SER A 68 19.23 1.73 -3.12
CA SER A 68 19.90 1.02 -2.02
C SER A 68 19.00 0.82 -0.80
N ASP A 69 18.15 1.79 -0.48
CA ASP A 69 17.26 1.73 0.68
C ASP A 69 16.05 0.84 0.41
N GLU A 70 15.86 -0.18 1.26
CA GLU A 70 14.75 -1.12 1.16
C GLU A 70 13.39 -0.43 1.28
N ASN A 71 13.27 0.53 2.20
CA ASN A 71 12.01 1.22 2.41
C ASN A 71 11.67 2.11 1.21
N GLU A 72 12.66 2.72 0.58
CA GLU A 72 12.51 3.52 -0.64
C GLU A 72 12.04 2.65 -1.80
N ARG A 73 12.63 1.46 -2.00
CA ARG A 73 12.12 0.47 -2.98
C ARG A 73 10.65 0.15 -2.75
N CYS A 74 10.28 -0.13 -1.49
CA CYS A 74 8.89 -0.41 -1.14
C CYS A 74 7.97 0.79 -1.39
N ARG A 75 8.42 2.03 -1.14
CA ARG A 75 7.64 3.25 -1.42
C ARG A 75 7.36 3.40 -2.92
N TYR A 76 8.38 3.25 -3.76
CA TYR A 76 8.22 3.25 -5.22
C TYR A 76 7.21 2.21 -5.67
N PHE A 77 7.36 0.98 -5.18
CA PHE A 77 6.44 -0.12 -5.51
C PHE A 77 5.00 0.19 -5.10
N THR A 78 4.79 0.69 -3.87
CA THR A 78 3.45 1.01 -3.36
C THR A 78 2.78 2.14 -4.16
N PHE A 79 3.49 3.23 -4.43
CA PHE A 79 2.94 4.31 -5.24
C PHE A 79 2.65 3.88 -6.67
N TRP A 80 3.52 3.05 -7.26
CA TRP A 80 3.31 2.48 -8.58
C TRP A 80 2.03 1.64 -8.64
N ILE A 81 1.83 0.70 -7.71
CA ILE A 81 0.66 -0.18 -7.78
C ILE A 81 -0.64 0.60 -7.57
N HIS A 82 -0.67 1.54 -6.62
CA HIS A 82 -1.84 2.37 -6.39
C HIS A 82 -2.17 3.27 -7.60
N ASP A 83 -1.15 3.77 -8.30
CA ASP A 83 -1.32 4.52 -9.54
C ASP A 83 -1.90 3.65 -10.67
N LYS A 84 -1.40 2.42 -10.84
CA LYS A 84 -1.91 1.45 -11.83
C LYS A 84 -3.35 1.04 -11.54
N ILE A 85 -3.64 0.68 -10.29
CA ILE A 85 -5.00 0.33 -9.85
C ILE A 85 -5.96 1.49 -10.12
N ARG A 86 -5.58 2.72 -9.74
CA ARG A 86 -6.38 3.93 -10.01
C ARG A 86 -6.67 4.09 -11.50
N LYS A 87 -5.65 3.99 -12.35
CA LYS A 87 -5.77 4.14 -13.81
C LYS A 87 -6.72 3.11 -14.42
N ILE A 88 -6.63 1.85 -14.02
CA ILE A 88 -7.53 0.79 -14.48
C ILE A 88 -8.94 1.02 -13.95
N LEU A 89 -9.11 1.16 -12.64
CA LEU A 89 -10.44 1.23 -12.01
C LEU A 89 -11.23 2.49 -12.35
N ASN A 90 -10.56 3.62 -12.62
CA ASN A 90 -11.22 4.84 -13.13
C ASN A 90 -11.98 4.59 -14.44
N THR A 91 -11.63 3.55 -15.22
CA THR A 91 -12.34 3.16 -16.44
C THR A 91 -13.49 2.17 -16.20
N HIS A 92 -13.53 1.54 -15.02
CA HIS A 92 -14.46 0.44 -14.73
C HIS A 92 -15.57 0.79 -13.73
N SER A 93 -15.35 1.71 -12.79
CA SER A 93 -16.34 2.04 -11.76
C SER A 93 -16.13 3.43 -11.16
N LYS A 94 -17.23 4.11 -10.81
CA LYS A 94 -17.22 5.28 -9.91
C LYS A 94 -17.64 4.94 -8.48
N ASP A 95 -18.13 3.71 -8.27
CA ASP A 95 -18.58 3.22 -6.96
C ASP A 95 -17.37 2.96 -6.05
N GLN A 96 -17.30 3.69 -4.94
CA GLN A 96 -16.19 3.64 -3.99
C GLN A 96 -16.09 2.28 -3.29
N GLY A 97 -17.22 1.61 -3.03
CA GLY A 97 -17.25 0.29 -2.43
C GLY A 97 -16.54 -0.74 -3.31
N LYS A 98 -16.95 -0.84 -4.58
CA LYS A 98 -16.32 -1.70 -5.59
C LYS A 98 -14.85 -1.36 -5.80
N ILE A 99 -14.51 -0.08 -5.88
CA ILE A 99 -13.12 0.37 -6.01
C ILE A 99 -12.28 -0.16 -4.86
N TYR A 100 -12.76 -0.02 -3.62
CA TYR A 100 -12.07 -0.52 -2.46
C TYR A 100 -11.96 -2.06 -2.48
N THR A 101 -13.06 -2.77 -2.77
CA THR A 101 -13.07 -4.24 -2.82
C THR A 101 -12.10 -4.80 -3.85
N LEU A 102 -11.93 -4.15 -5.00
CA LEU A 102 -10.98 -4.57 -6.02
C LEU A 102 -9.55 -4.20 -5.64
N SER A 103 -9.35 -3.00 -5.08
CA SER A 103 -8.03 -2.55 -4.62
C SER A 103 -7.50 -3.41 -3.48
N SER A 104 -8.35 -3.87 -2.56
CA SER A 104 -7.95 -4.67 -1.40
C SER A 104 -7.42 -6.06 -1.77
N ARG A 105 -7.72 -6.57 -2.98
CA ARG A 105 -7.22 -7.87 -3.44
C ARG A 105 -5.71 -7.88 -3.58
N PHE A 106 -5.13 -6.75 -3.98
CA PHE A 106 -3.68 -6.58 -4.02
C PHE A 106 -3.06 -6.62 -2.62
N SER A 107 -3.76 -6.12 -1.59
CA SER A 107 -3.30 -6.25 -0.19
C SER A 107 -3.38 -7.70 0.33
N PHE A 108 -4.34 -8.50 -0.13
CA PHE A 108 -4.38 -9.94 0.16
C PHE A 108 -3.20 -10.66 -0.51
N VAL A 109 -2.93 -10.38 -1.80
CA VAL A 109 -1.80 -10.97 -2.52
C VAL A 109 -0.46 -10.58 -1.88
N LEU A 110 -0.29 -9.31 -1.47
CA LEU A 110 0.86 -8.86 -0.69
C LEU A 110 1.06 -9.71 0.57
N SER A 111 0.00 -9.86 1.36
CA SER A 111 0.05 -10.58 2.64
C SER A 111 0.41 -12.05 2.44
N THR A 112 -0.19 -12.70 1.44
CA THR A 112 0.11 -14.07 1.06
C THR A 112 1.58 -14.22 0.66
N ILE A 113 2.08 -13.35 -0.23
CA ILE A 113 3.49 -13.39 -0.66
C ILE A 113 4.43 -13.18 0.52
N ASN A 114 4.14 -12.23 1.43
CA ASN A 114 4.98 -11.96 2.59
C ASN A 114 5.03 -13.14 3.59
N ILE A 115 3.97 -13.95 3.69
CA ILE A 115 3.98 -15.17 4.51
C ILE A 115 4.95 -16.21 3.93
N PHE A 116 5.00 -16.34 2.60
CA PHE A 116 5.77 -17.39 1.93
C PHE A 116 7.17 -16.93 1.47
N SER A 117 7.43 -15.63 1.40
CA SER A 117 8.69 -15.05 0.92
C SER A 117 9.44 -14.32 2.04
N LYS A 118 10.57 -14.88 2.47
CA LYS A 118 11.41 -14.31 3.53
C LYS A 118 12.18 -13.05 3.13
N SER A 119 12.27 -12.74 1.83
CA SER A 119 13.12 -11.64 1.31
C SER A 119 12.38 -10.31 1.14
N ASN A 120 11.09 -10.25 1.46
CA ASN A 120 10.29 -9.07 1.19
C ASN A 120 9.66 -8.49 2.47
N ASN A 121 10.23 -7.38 2.94
CA ASN A 121 9.72 -6.63 4.08
C ASN A 121 8.75 -5.51 3.66
N CYS A 122 8.40 -5.40 2.38
CA CYS A 122 7.46 -4.40 1.93
C CYS A 122 6.09 -4.65 2.55
N SER A 123 5.64 -3.67 3.30
CA SER A 123 4.30 -3.61 3.85
C SER A 123 3.72 -2.24 3.59
N TYR A 124 2.45 -2.21 3.22
CA TYR A 124 1.68 -0.98 3.17
C TYR A 124 0.25 -1.28 3.62
N VAL A 125 -0.36 -0.30 4.26
CA VAL A 125 -1.75 -0.39 4.70
C VAL A 125 -2.62 0.42 3.75
N SER A 126 -3.39 -0.26 2.92
CA SER A 126 -4.48 0.36 2.17
C SER A 126 -5.75 0.33 3.02
N ARG A 127 -6.40 1.47 3.18
CA ARG A 127 -7.64 1.61 3.95
C ARG A 127 -8.79 2.00 3.05
N SER A 128 -10.01 1.63 3.44
CA SER A 128 -11.23 1.87 2.65
C SER A 128 -11.55 3.33 2.40
N TYR A 129 -11.09 4.22 3.27
CA TYR A 129 -11.29 5.66 3.13
C TYR A 129 -10.16 6.38 2.39
N ASN A 130 -9.06 5.68 2.03
CA ASN A 130 -7.98 6.28 1.26
C ASN A 130 -8.43 6.40 -0.20
N SER A 131 -8.89 7.59 -0.59
CA SER A 131 -9.34 7.84 -1.95
C SER A 131 -8.19 7.74 -2.95
N PHE A 132 -8.54 7.48 -4.22
CA PHE A 132 -7.58 7.53 -5.32
C PHE A 132 -6.89 8.89 -5.47
N GLU A 133 -7.59 9.99 -5.19
CA GLU A 133 -6.98 11.31 -5.18
C GLU A 133 -5.97 11.49 -4.05
N LEU A 134 -6.24 10.89 -2.88
CA LEU A 134 -5.30 10.93 -1.76
C LEU A 134 -4.00 10.18 -2.09
N TRP A 135 -4.12 8.96 -2.65
CA TRP A 135 -2.97 8.18 -3.13
C TRP A 135 -2.17 8.90 -4.21
N LYS A 136 -2.87 9.56 -5.14
CA LYS A 136 -2.26 10.38 -6.19
C LYS A 136 -1.48 11.54 -5.60
N ASN A 137 -2.08 12.29 -4.68
CA ASN A 137 -1.42 13.39 -3.98
C ASN A 137 -0.17 12.92 -3.21
N TRP A 138 -0.25 11.79 -2.50
CA TRP A 138 0.92 11.24 -1.80
C TRP A 138 2.05 10.82 -2.74
N LYS A 139 1.71 10.20 -3.88
CA LYS A 139 2.68 9.89 -4.92
C LYS A 139 3.33 11.16 -5.47
N ASP A 140 2.53 12.16 -5.82
CA ASP A 140 3.05 13.40 -6.40
C ASP A 140 3.99 14.14 -5.44
N LEU A 141 3.68 14.12 -4.14
CA LEU A 141 4.55 14.64 -3.08
C LEU A 141 5.85 13.83 -2.95
N PHE A 142 5.75 12.50 -2.96
CA PHE A 142 6.92 11.62 -2.94
C PHE A 142 7.82 11.88 -4.15
N ASP A 143 7.26 11.93 -5.35
CA ASP A 143 7.98 12.15 -6.60
C ASP A 143 8.70 13.51 -6.57
N TYR A 144 8.03 14.57 -6.10
CA TYR A 144 8.65 15.89 -5.92
C TYR A 144 9.85 15.84 -4.99
N ILE A 145 9.67 15.33 -3.77
CA ILE A 145 10.71 15.32 -2.72
C ILE A 145 11.91 14.50 -3.19
N THR A 146 11.65 13.31 -3.73
CA THR A 146 12.68 12.37 -4.13
C THR A 146 13.50 12.88 -5.32
N ASN A 147 12.87 13.64 -6.24
CA ASN A 147 13.51 14.22 -7.42
C ASN A 147 14.01 15.66 -7.23
N TYR A 148 13.85 16.27 -6.04
CA TYR A 148 14.08 17.71 -5.81
C TYR A 148 15.45 18.21 -6.32
N THR A 149 16.52 17.47 -6.05
CA THR A 149 17.87 17.83 -6.51
C THR A 149 17.98 17.88 -8.04
N GLU A 150 17.33 16.95 -8.74
CA GLU A 150 17.38 16.95 -10.20
C GLU A 150 16.47 18.03 -10.80
N ILE A 151 15.32 18.28 -10.17
CA ILE A 151 14.46 19.43 -10.52
C ILE A 151 15.27 20.73 -10.38
N GLN A 152 16.06 20.88 -9.31
CA GLN A 152 16.93 22.02 -9.10
C GLN A 152 17.98 22.16 -10.23
N ASN A 153 18.65 21.07 -10.58
CA ASN A 153 19.64 21.06 -11.67
C ASN A 153 19.01 21.50 -13.00
N GLN A 154 17.85 20.94 -13.35
CA GLN A 154 17.15 21.30 -14.58
C GLN A 154 16.75 22.78 -14.63
N LEU A 155 16.28 23.35 -13.52
CA LEU A 155 15.90 24.75 -13.44
C LEU A 155 17.10 25.69 -13.53
N ASN A 156 18.23 25.30 -12.95
CA ASN A 156 19.48 26.04 -13.07
C ASN A 156 20.00 26.05 -14.52
N SER A 157 19.83 24.95 -15.26
CA SER A 157 20.25 24.84 -16.66
C SER A 157 19.26 25.43 -17.66
N ASN A 158 17.96 25.46 -17.34
CA ASN A 158 16.91 25.95 -18.24
C ASN A 158 15.84 26.75 -17.48
N SER A 159 16.04 28.07 -17.42
CA SER A 159 15.13 29.00 -16.76
C SER A 159 13.74 29.07 -17.40
N THR A 160 13.56 28.61 -18.64
CA THR A 160 12.23 28.60 -19.31
C THR A 160 11.25 27.62 -18.67
N LEU A 161 11.74 26.65 -17.88
CA LEU A 161 10.91 25.73 -17.10
C LEU A 161 10.30 26.38 -15.85
N CYS A 162 10.81 27.56 -15.46
CA CYS A 162 10.46 28.24 -14.23
C CYS A 162 8.94 28.51 -14.06
N PRO A 163 8.19 29.02 -15.06
CA PRO A 163 6.74 29.20 -14.91
C PRO A 163 5.97 27.90 -14.67
N LYS A 164 6.43 26.79 -15.27
CA LYS A 164 5.83 25.46 -15.08
C LYS A 164 6.16 24.94 -13.69
N TYR A 165 7.41 25.08 -13.25
CA TYR A 165 7.83 24.73 -11.92
C TYR A 165 7.07 25.49 -10.85
N LEU A 166 6.88 26.80 -10.98
CA LEU A 166 6.13 27.58 -9.99
C LEU A 166 4.68 27.07 -9.83
N LYS A 167 4.01 26.69 -10.93
CA LYS A 167 2.67 26.08 -10.87
C LYS A 167 2.71 24.71 -10.20
N TYR A 168 3.68 23.87 -10.57
CA TYR A 168 3.84 22.54 -9.99
C TYR A 168 4.14 22.62 -8.49
N MET A 169 5.02 23.54 -8.10
CA MET A 169 5.41 23.78 -6.72
C MET A 169 4.22 24.24 -5.87
N SER A 170 3.44 25.21 -6.35
CA SER A 170 2.23 25.66 -5.65
C SER A 170 1.23 24.52 -5.41
N TYR A 171 1.08 23.60 -6.37
CA TYR A 171 0.28 22.40 -6.19
C TYR A 171 0.86 21.48 -5.11
N ILE A 172 2.17 21.21 -5.14
CA ILE A 172 2.85 20.36 -4.17
C ILE A 172 2.81 20.95 -2.75
N GLU A 173 2.88 22.27 -2.61
CA GLU A 173 2.68 22.96 -1.33
C GLU A 173 1.30 22.66 -0.74
N ALA A 174 0.23 22.84 -1.52
CA ALA A 174 -1.13 22.54 -1.05
C ALA A 174 -1.29 21.06 -0.67
N VAL A 175 -0.69 20.15 -1.44
CA VAL A 175 -0.65 18.72 -1.13
C VAL A 175 0.07 18.46 0.18
N TYR A 176 1.25 19.07 0.39
CA TYR A 176 2.03 18.90 1.61
C TYR A 176 1.36 19.53 2.83
N GLU A 177 0.67 20.66 2.70
CA GLU A 177 -0.11 21.26 3.78
C GLU A 177 -1.22 20.31 4.25
N ASN A 178 -1.95 19.71 3.30
CA ASN A 178 -2.95 18.70 3.62
C ASN A 178 -2.32 17.47 4.26
N TYR A 179 -1.20 16.99 3.70
CA TYR A 179 -0.45 15.88 4.28
C TYR A 179 0.00 16.17 5.72
N SER A 180 0.58 17.34 5.97
CA SER A 180 1.08 17.74 7.28
C SER A 180 -0.06 17.79 8.31
N ARG A 181 -1.21 18.36 7.94
CA ARG A 181 -2.39 18.42 8.79
C ARG A 181 -2.91 17.03 9.14
N GLU A 182 -3.12 16.17 8.15
CA GLU A 182 -3.75 14.85 8.38
C GLU A 182 -2.77 13.81 8.97
N CYS A 183 -1.51 13.85 8.55
CA CYS A 183 -0.52 12.81 8.83
C CYS A 183 0.49 13.16 9.92
N CYS A 184 0.90 14.43 10.01
CA CYS A 184 1.90 14.85 11.00
C CYS A 184 1.26 15.38 12.29
N LYS A 185 0.17 16.15 12.16
CA LYS A 185 -0.57 16.72 13.29
C LYS A 185 -1.79 15.87 13.65
N GLY A 186 -2.35 15.17 12.67
CA GLY A 186 -3.50 14.29 12.82
C GLY A 186 -3.11 12.87 13.20
N ASN A 187 -3.93 11.92 12.79
CA ASN A 187 -3.69 10.50 13.06
C ASN A 187 -2.79 9.91 11.97
N ALA A 188 -1.50 9.68 12.28
CA ALA A 188 -0.54 9.06 11.37
C ALA A 188 -1.01 7.71 10.78
N MET A 189 -1.91 7.00 11.48
CA MET A 189 -2.50 5.76 10.97
C MET A 189 -3.34 5.95 9.71
N ASN A 190 -3.78 7.18 9.41
CA ASN A 190 -4.53 7.54 8.20
C ASN A 190 -3.64 7.69 6.97
N CYS A 191 -2.32 7.53 7.11
CA CYS A 191 -1.37 7.90 6.08
C CYS A 191 -0.53 6.72 5.60
N HIS A 192 0.06 6.90 4.42
CA HIS A 192 0.92 5.88 3.79
C HIS A 192 2.09 5.45 4.69
N PHE A 193 2.62 6.36 5.53
CA PHE A 193 3.56 6.03 6.60
C PHE A 193 2.81 5.69 7.88
N SER A 194 2.09 4.57 7.88
CA SER A 194 1.38 4.10 9.07
C SER A 194 2.28 3.39 10.08
N LEU A 195 3.48 2.98 9.65
CA LEU A 195 4.46 2.24 10.44
C LEU A 195 5.86 2.84 10.23
N GLY A 196 6.58 3.12 11.32
CA GLY A 196 7.93 3.68 11.30
C GLY A 196 8.01 5.21 11.33
N SER A 197 9.20 5.74 11.08
CA SER A 197 9.43 7.19 11.06
C SER A 197 8.96 7.81 9.75
N ASN A 198 8.19 8.90 9.86
CA ASN A 198 7.80 9.72 8.73
C ASN A 198 8.75 10.92 8.63
N PRO A 199 9.74 10.90 7.70
CA PRO A 199 10.73 11.97 7.62
C PRO A 199 10.12 13.34 7.30
N TRP A 200 8.92 13.37 6.70
CA TRP A 200 8.21 14.60 6.36
C TRP A 200 7.47 15.21 7.55
N CYS A 201 7.44 14.53 8.69
CA CYS A 201 6.83 15.00 9.93
C CYS A 201 7.86 15.27 11.03
N ASN A 202 9.16 15.14 10.75
CA ASN A 202 10.20 15.41 11.73
C ASN A 202 10.18 16.90 12.15
N GLN A 203 10.51 17.16 13.41
CA GLN A 203 10.62 18.53 13.91
C GLN A 203 11.65 19.32 13.07
N GLY A 204 11.25 20.50 12.58
CA GLY A 204 12.08 21.34 11.72
C GLY A 204 12.10 20.95 10.25
N TYR A 205 11.40 19.87 9.84
CA TYR A 205 11.27 19.55 8.42
C TYR A 205 10.51 20.65 7.68
N THR A 206 11.12 21.12 6.59
CA THR A 206 10.52 22.08 5.67
C THR A 206 10.54 21.47 4.28
N LEU A 207 9.38 21.49 3.62
CA LEU A 207 9.28 21.06 2.22
C LEU A 207 10.29 21.87 1.39
N PRO A 208 11.23 21.22 0.67
CA PRO A 208 12.27 21.93 -0.06
C PRO A 208 11.66 22.74 -1.21
N LYS A 209 12.11 23.99 -1.38
CA LYS A 209 11.55 24.96 -2.33
C LYS A 209 12.67 25.70 -3.05
N LEU A 210 12.47 25.92 -4.34
CA LEU A 210 13.34 26.80 -5.13
C LEU A 210 12.65 28.12 -5.38
N THR A 211 13.37 29.21 -5.15
CA THR A 211 12.96 30.52 -5.65
C THR A 211 13.27 30.59 -7.13
N CYS A 212 12.31 31.10 -7.88
CA CYS A 212 12.34 31.08 -9.32
C CYS A 212 12.14 32.53 -9.77
N ASP A 213 13.26 33.20 -10.08
CA ASP A 213 13.23 34.61 -10.43
C ASP A 213 12.80 34.75 -11.89
N LYS A 214 11.53 35.13 -12.10
CA LYS A 214 10.92 35.29 -13.43
C LYS A 214 11.72 36.26 -14.32
N ASN A 215 12.54 37.11 -13.72
CA ASN A 215 13.29 38.17 -14.39
C ASN A 215 14.59 37.71 -15.07
N LYS A 216 15.09 36.50 -14.81
CA LYS A 216 16.27 35.96 -15.53
C LYS A 216 15.97 35.54 -16.98
N VAL A 217 14.71 35.58 -17.41
CA VAL A 217 14.29 35.18 -18.77
C VAL A 217 14.40 36.35 -19.77
N LEU A 218 14.71 37.57 -19.31
CA LEU A 218 14.80 38.77 -20.17
C LEU A 218 16.16 39.47 -20.10
N GLY A 219 17.24 38.71 -19.94
CA GLY A 219 18.57 39.28 -19.74
C GLY A 219 19.68 38.41 -20.30
N ASP A 220 19.60 38.05 -21.58
CA ASP A 220 20.82 37.68 -22.31
C ASP A 220 20.86 38.36 -23.68
N SER A 221 21.28 39.61 -23.63
CA SER A 221 21.89 40.35 -24.73
C SER A 221 22.63 41.52 -24.10
N THR A 222 23.82 41.26 -23.56
CA THR A 222 25.02 42.10 -23.75
C THR A 222 26.17 41.53 -22.93
N VAL A 223 27.14 40.96 -23.65
CA VAL A 223 28.51 40.73 -23.20
C VAL A 223 29.21 42.08 -23.03
N GLY A 224 29.99 42.19 -21.95
CA GLY A 224 30.86 43.32 -21.61
C GLY A 224 30.72 43.60 -20.11
N GLY A 225 31.54 43.08 -19.20
CA GLY A 225 32.99 43.10 -19.21
C GLY A 225 33.43 44.35 -18.44
N GLU A 226 33.75 44.20 -17.14
CA GLU A 226 34.88 44.83 -16.44
C GLU A 226 34.90 44.49 -14.94
N ASN A 227 36.13 44.42 -14.42
CA ASN A 227 36.52 44.05 -13.06
C ASN A 227 36.51 45.28 -12.13
N GLU A 228 36.30 45.07 -10.82
CA GLU A 228 36.99 45.71 -9.66
C GLU A 228 36.27 45.26 -8.37
N VAL A 229 36.82 44.47 -7.45
CA VAL A 229 37.95 44.66 -6.49
C VAL A 229 37.64 45.65 -5.34
N THR A 230 37.42 45.06 -4.16
CA THR A 230 37.73 45.53 -2.78
C THR A 230 36.86 46.62 -2.13
N ARG A 231 36.26 46.31 -0.96
CA ARG A 231 36.78 46.72 0.38
C ARG A 231 35.92 46.21 1.55
N GLN A 232 36.60 45.69 2.58
CA GLN A 232 36.11 45.37 3.93
C GLN A 232 35.71 46.64 4.72
N GLN A 233 34.77 46.52 5.68
CA GLN A 233 35.03 46.92 7.08
C GLN A 233 33.96 46.41 8.08
N HIS A 234 34.49 45.77 9.12
CA HIS A 234 34.07 45.68 10.55
C HIS A 234 33.60 47.07 11.08
N GLU A 235 32.82 47.29 12.15
CA GLU A 235 32.66 46.59 13.44
C GLU A 235 31.55 47.27 14.31
N THR A 236 30.95 46.49 15.22
CA THR A 236 30.42 46.82 16.59
C THR A 236 29.31 47.84 16.89
N GLY A 237 28.39 47.39 17.76
CA GLY A 237 27.57 48.23 18.65
C GLY A 237 26.57 47.41 19.47
N ALA A 238 26.95 47.04 20.71
CA ALA A 238 26.09 46.36 21.69
C ALA A 238 25.16 47.34 22.41
N HIS A 239 23.96 46.92 22.80
CA HIS A 239 23.31 47.40 24.02
C HIS A 239 22.31 46.37 24.57
N SER A 240 22.46 46.10 25.87
CA SER A 240 21.70 45.19 26.71
C SER A 240 20.40 45.81 27.24
N SER A 241 19.42 44.96 27.55
CA SER A 241 18.63 45.08 28.80
C SER A 241 17.94 43.75 29.15
N GLN A 242 18.39 43.15 30.26
CA GLN A 242 17.64 42.21 31.09
C GLN A 242 16.56 42.96 31.88
N TYR A 243 15.44 42.31 32.20
CA TYR A 243 14.80 42.39 33.53
C TYR A 243 13.99 41.10 33.81
N SER A 244 13.80 40.85 35.11
CA SER A 244 13.71 39.57 35.80
C SER A 244 12.29 39.06 36.10
N LEU A 245 12.22 37.80 36.55
CA LEU A 245 11.09 37.16 37.24
C LEU A 245 10.70 37.85 38.57
N ALA A 246 9.42 37.74 38.95
CA ALA A 246 8.96 37.53 40.34
C ALA A 246 7.57 36.85 40.38
N SER A 247 7.35 36.09 41.46
CA SER A 247 6.24 35.17 41.76
C SER A 247 5.16 35.79 42.68
N ASP A 248 4.05 35.06 42.81
CA ASP A 248 3.06 34.94 43.91
C ASP A 248 1.75 35.75 43.90
N GLY A 249 0.66 35.01 44.16
CA GLY A 249 -0.52 35.49 44.90
C GLY A 249 -1.89 35.09 44.36
N ASP A 250 -2.53 34.10 44.99
CA ASP A 250 -3.86 33.51 44.70
C ASP A 250 -5.08 34.46 44.79
N SER A 251 -6.18 34.12 44.08
CA SER A 251 -7.52 33.87 44.68
C SER A 251 -8.60 33.48 43.66
N GLU A 252 -9.55 32.68 44.18
CA GLU A 252 -10.64 31.88 43.59
C GLU A 252 -11.63 32.57 42.63
N SER A 253 -12.18 31.82 41.66
CA SER A 253 -13.50 31.15 41.82
C SER A 253 -14.06 30.55 40.50
N ASN A 254 -14.48 29.29 40.63
CA ASN A 254 -15.50 28.50 39.93
C ASN A 254 -15.93 28.83 38.48
N ASP A 255 -15.85 27.80 37.63
CA ASP A 255 -17.05 27.34 36.92
C ASP A 255 -17.02 25.82 36.66
N ASN A 256 -18.14 25.18 37.01
CA ASN A 256 -18.37 23.73 37.00
C ASN A 256 -18.66 23.20 35.58
N MET A 257 -18.02 22.09 35.18
CA MET A 257 -18.43 21.29 34.01
C MET A 257 -18.82 19.87 34.46
N PRO A 258 -20.01 19.34 34.09
CA PRO A 258 -20.49 18.07 34.60
C PRO A 258 -19.85 16.89 33.85
N LEU A 259 -19.26 15.96 34.61
CA LEU A 259 -18.62 14.75 34.11
C LEU A 259 -19.60 13.57 34.04
N ASN A 260 -20.00 13.17 32.84
CA ASN A 260 -20.71 11.91 32.58
C ASN A 260 -19.70 10.76 32.41
N TYR A 261 -19.20 10.23 33.55
CA TYR A 261 -18.12 9.22 33.60
C TYR A 261 -18.62 7.77 33.80
N SER A 262 -19.93 7.53 33.80
CA SER A 262 -20.52 6.22 34.13
C SER A 262 -20.51 5.21 32.96
N GLY A 263 -20.80 5.66 31.74
CA GLY A 263 -20.97 4.76 30.59
C GLY A 263 -19.68 4.17 30.01
N TYR A 264 -18.53 4.78 30.29
CA TYR A 264 -17.23 4.36 29.75
C TYR A 264 -16.70 3.11 30.47
N TYR A 265 -16.82 3.06 31.80
CA TYR A 265 -16.37 1.93 32.60
C TYR A 265 -17.22 0.67 32.41
N VAL A 266 -18.52 0.82 32.13
CA VAL A 266 -19.41 -0.32 31.78
C VAL A 266 -19.02 -0.95 30.44
N LYS A 267 -18.52 -0.16 29.48
CA LYS A 267 -18.04 -0.68 28.19
C LYS A 267 -16.68 -1.38 28.30
N ILE A 268 -15.80 -0.86 29.16
CA ILE A 268 -14.50 -1.47 29.44
C ILE A 268 -14.66 -2.79 30.22
N SER A 269 -15.56 -2.84 31.20
CA SER A 269 -15.77 -4.04 32.01
C SER A 269 -16.32 -5.21 31.18
N LEU A 270 -17.17 -4.94 30.18
CA LEU A 270 -17.71 -5.96 29.29
C LEU A 270 -16.64 -6.53 28.32
N GLY A 271 -15.72 -5.68 27.84
CA GLY A 271 -14.63 -6.08 26.95
C GLY A 271 -13.58 -6.96 27.64
N LEU A 272 -13.25 -6.67 28.90
CA LEU A 272 -12.25 -7.42 29.66
C LEU A 272 -12.72 -8.86 29.96
N LEU A 273 -14.02 -9.05 30.23
CA LEU A 273 -14.59 -10.38 30.48
C LEU A 273 -14.58 -11.26 29.23
N LEU A 274 -14.83 -10.70 28.04
CA LEU A 274 -14.78 -11.45 26.79
C LEU A 274 -13.34 -11.79 26.38
N SER A 275 -12.38 -10.91 26.67
CA SER A 275 -10.96 -11.16 26.36
C SER A 275 -10.40 -12.35 27.16
N GLY A 276 -10.73 -12.46 28.45
CA GLY A 276 -10.27 -13.57 29.31
C GLY A 276 -10.74 -14.95 28.84
N ILE A 277 -11.94 -15.05 28.29
CA ILE A 277 -12.48 -16.31 27.75
C ILE A 277 -11.69 -16.75 26.51
N THR A 278 -11.34 -15.80 25.62
CA THR A 278 -10.55 -16.14 24.43
C THR A 278 -9.13 -16.60 24.76
N PHE A 279 -8.47 -15.97 25.75
CA PHE A 279 -7.13 -16.36 26.19
C PHE A 279 -7.11 -17.74 26.86
N THR A 280 -8.11 -18.04 27.68
CA THR A 280 -8.23 -19.36 28.32
C THR A 280 -8.51 -20.47 27.30
N LEU A 281 -9.37 -20.23 26.31
CA LEU A 281 -9.60 -21.17 25.21
C LEU A 281 -8.35 -21.39 24.35
N PHE A 282 -7.57 -20.34 24.06
CA PHE A 282 -6.31 -20.44 23.32
C PHE A 282 -5.25 -21.26 24.09
N TYR A 283 -5.13 -21.03 25.39
CA TYR A 283 -4.23 -21.82 26.25
C TYR A 283 -4.67 -23.28 26.33
N MET A 284 -5.97 -23.55 26.49
CA MET A 284 -6.50 -24.92 26.51
C MET A 284 -6.30 -25.63 25.17
N TYR A 285 -6.47 -24.93 24.05
CA TYR A 285 -6.20 -25.45 22.71
C TYR A 285 -4.72 -25.81 22.51
N LYS A 286 -3.80 -24.96 22.98
CA LYS A 286 -2.35 -25.14 22.78
C LYS A 286 -1.72 -26.15 23.75
N PHE A 287 -2.24 -26.28 24.98
CA PHE A 287 -1.59 -27.03 26.06
C PHE A 287 -2.37 -28.26 26.57
N THR A 288 -3.62 -28.46 26.16
CA THR A 288 -4.40 -29.67 26.51
C THR A 288 -4.49 -30.61 25.30
N ARG A 289 -4.54 -31.93 25.54
CA ARG A 289 -4.60 -33.02 24.51
C ARG A 289 -5.75 -32.94 23.48
N PHE A 290 -6.53 -31.86 23.46
CA PHE A 290 -7.61 -31.60 22.51
C PHE A 290 -7.12 -31.25 21.09
N GLY A 291 -5.96 -30.61 20.92
CA GLY A 291 -5.42 -30.28 19.60
C GLY A 291 -5.21 -31.51 18.71
N ASN A 292 -4.63 -32.58 19.27
CA ASN A 292 -4.47 -33.86 18.58
C ASN A 292 -5.81 -34.56 18.30
N TRP A 293 -6.81 -34.40 19.17
CA TRP A 293 -8.13 -35.02 18.99
C TRP A 293 -8.91 -34.39 17.83
N ILE A 294 -8.87 -33.05 17.69
CA ILE A 294 -9.49 -32.34 16.56
C ILE A 294 -8.79 -32.71 15.25
N HIS A 295 -7.45 -32.72 15.23
CA HIS A 295 -6.69 -33.15 14.05
C HIS A 295 -7.03 -34.60 13.65
N THR A 296 -7.16 -35.50 14.62
CA THR A 296 -7.53 -36.90 14.36
C THR A 296 -8.96 -37.05 13.83
N LYS A 297 -9.91 -36.26 14.35
CA LYS A 297 -11.29 -36.21 13.84
C LYS A 297 -11.37 -35.62 12.44
N MET A 298 -10.58 -34.59 12.15
CA MET A 298 -10.53 -33.96 10.83
C MET A 298 -9.87 -34.86 9.78
N LEU A 299 -8.81 -35.58 10.14
CA LEU A 299 -8.22 -36.63 9.29
C LEU A 299 -9.20 -37.79 9.04
N ARG A 300 -9.99 -38.18 10.04
CA ARG A 300 -11.05 -39.20 9.86
C ARG A 300 -12.19 -38.72 8.96
N ALA A 301 -12.56 -37.44 9.05
CA ALA A 301 -13.58 -36.85 8.16
C ALA A 301 -13.09 -36.79 6.71
N LYS A 302 -11.83 -36.40 6.49
CA LYS A 302 -11.21 -36.39 5.14
C LYS A 302 -11.12 -37.81 4.54
N LYS A 303 -10.76 -38.81 5.35
CA LYS A 303 -10.73 -40.22 4.90
C LYS A 303 -12.11 -40.77 4.53
N ILE A 304 -13.19 -40.25 5.11
CA ILE A 304 -14.57 -40.65 4.75
C ILE A 304 -14.97 -40.00 3.42
N ASP A 305 -14.57 -38.76 3.17
CA ASP A 305 -14.83 -38.03 1.91
C ASP A 305 -14.09 -38.66 0.72
N ASP A 306 -12.80 -38.98 0.89
CA ASP A 306 -11.98 -39.65 -0.13
C ASP A 306 -12.54 -41.04 -0.51
N ASN A 307 -13.06 -41.80 0.47
CA ASN A 307 -13.68 -43.11 0.21
C ASN A 307 -15.01 -43.01 -0.57
N ILE A 308 -15.82 -41.96 -0.32
CA ILE A 308 -17.10 -41.78 -1.01
C ILE A 308 -16.87 -41.41 -2.48
N ASP A 309 -15.82 -40.63 -2.77
CA ASP A 309 -15.44 -40.25 -4.15
C ASP A 309 -14.85 -41.45 -4.93
N GLU A 310 -14.06 -42.31 -4.27
CA GLU A 310 -13.53 -43.55 -4.87
C GLU A 310 -14.64 -44.56 -5.16
N ASP A 311 -15.60 -44.73 -4.25
CA ASP A 311 -16.78 -45.59 -4.47
C ASP A 311 -17.65 -45.06 -5.63
N ALA A 312 -17.92 -43.74 -5.68
CA ALA A 312 -18.66 -43.14 -6.79
C ALA A 312 -17.97 -43.35 -8.15
N LYS A 313 -16.64 -43.30 -8.19
CA LYS A 313 -15.85 -43.53 -9.40
C LYS A 313 -15.89 -44.99 -9.85
N ASN A 314 -15.82 -45.93 -8.90
CA ASN A 314 -15.95 -47.36 -9.17
C ASN A 314 -17.36 -47.75 -9.65
N PHE A 315 -18.42 -47.11 -9.13
CA PHE A 315 -19.79 -47.31 -9.61
C PHE A 315 -19.98 -46.83 -11.06
N LEU A 316 -19.40 -45.68 -11.42
CA LEU A 316 -19.47 -45.12 -12.78
C LEU A 316 -18.71 -45.97 -13.81
N GLU A 317 -17.59 -46.57 -13.44
CA GLU A 317 -16.87 -47.51 -14.32
C GLU A 317 -17.65 -48.82 -14.53
N LEU A 318 -18.29 -49.35 -13.48
CA LEU A 318 -19.07 -50.58 -13.55
C LEU A 318 -20.30 -50.43 -14.47
N GLU A 319 -20.99 -49.28 -14.41
CA GLU A 319 -22.16 -49.01 -15.25
C GLU A 319 -21.78 -48.85 -16.74
N SER A 320 -20.62 -48.26 -17.03
CA SER A 320 -20.11 -48.12 -18.42
C SER A 320 -19.73 -49.46 -19.07
N SER A 321 -19.37 -50.46 -18.27
CA SER A 321 -18.93 -51.78 -18.75
C SER A 321 -20.07 -52.77 -19.03
N SER A 322 -21.33 -52.40 -18.73
CA SER A 322 -22.49 -53.30 -18.84
C SER A 322 -23.36 -53.12 -20.08
N VAL A 323 -23.04 -52.14 -20.95
CA VAL A 323 -23.78 -51.88 -22.20
C VAL A 323 -22.96 -52.33 -23.40
N ASP A 324 -22.70 -53.63 -23.51
CA ASP A 324 -22.42 -54.30 -24.79
C ASP A 324 -22.33 -55.82 -24.58
N ALA A 325 -23.46 -56.52 -24.72
CA ALA A 325 -23.49 -57.96 -25.09
C ALA A 325 -24.93 -58.44 -25.38
N ASN A 326 -25.29 -58.42 -26.66
CA ASN A 326 -26.06 -59.42 -27.41
C ASN A 326 -27.35 -60.03 -26.79
N LEU A 327 -28.48 -59.54 -27.29
CA LEU A 327 -29.72 -60.29 -27.48
C LEU A 327 -29.52 -61.35 -28.58
N TYR A 328 -29.43 -62.64 -28.23
CA TYR A 328 -29.91 -63.74 -29.08
C TYR A 328 -30.14 -65.01 -28.21
N ASN A 329 -31.27 -65.66 -28.49
CA ASN A 329 -31.81 -66.93 -27.99
C ASN A 329 -30.82 -67.93 -27.37
N ASP A 330 -31.25 -68.57 -26.27
CA ASP A 330 -31.51 -70.01 -26.32
C ASP A 330 -32.38 -70.53 -25.16
N ASP A 331 -33.09 -71.60 -25.51
CA ASP A 331 -34.23 -72.23 -24.89
C ASP A 331 -33.88 -73.22 -23.74
N TYR A 332 -34.77 -73.30 -22.75
CA TYR A 332 -35.05 -74.39 -21.79
C TYR A 332 -33.93 -75.06 -20.94
N ASN A 333 -34.10 -75.00 -19.60
CA ASN A 333 -34.62 -76.10 -18.75
C ASN A 333 -34.34 -75.87 -17.25
N VAL A 334 -35.34 -75.44 -16.48
CA VAL A 334 -35.30 -75.46 -15.01
C VAL A 334 -36.14 -76.64 -14.52
N LYS A 335 -35.50 -77.66 -13.94
CA LYS A 335 -36.17 -78.71 -13.17
C LYS A 335 -36.30 -78.28 -11.71
N TYR A 336 -37.54 -78.13 -11.26
CA TYR A 336 -37.92 -77.95 -9.87
C TYR A 336 -37.95 -79.32 -9.17
N TYR A 337 -37.39 -79.42 -7.96
CA TYR A 337 -37.72 -80.50 -7.02
C TYR A 337 -38.19 -79.88 -5.71
N PRO A 338 -39.46 -80.04 -5.33
CA PRO A 338 -39.94 -79.72 -4.00
C PRO A 338 -39.98 -80.97 -3.10
N SER A 339 -39.49 -80.84 -1.88
CA SER A 339 -40.05 -81.29 -0.58
C SER A 339 -38.95 -81.27 0.46
#